data_AF-A0A920KBQ2-F1
#
_entry.id   AF-A0A920KBQ2-F1
#
_cell.length_a   1.000
_cell.length_b   1.000
_cell.length_c   1.000
_cell.angle_alpha   90.00
_cell.angle_beta   90.00
_cell.angle_gamma   90.00
#
_symmetry.space_group_name_H-M   'P 1'
#
loop_
_entity.id
_entity.type
_entity.pdbx_description
1 polymer ?
#
loop_
_entity_poly.entity_id
_entity_poly.type
_entity_poly.pdbx_seq_one_letter_code
_entity_poly.pdbx_strand_id
1 'polypeptide(L)'
;MGLLPKNADRQADRLNFLGEDIRDFDERQMSKLRGVKMGMIFQEPMTSLNPSYTIGNQLEEVYLRHMSSNRLEARERAIFYWIRLVYLLPEAD
;
A
#
# COMPACT_ATOMS: atom_id res chain seq x y z
N MET A 1 7.39 3.60 6.94
CA MET A 1 6.74 2.28 6.90
C MET A 1 6.59 1.57 8.24
N GLY A 2 7.30 1.95 9.32
CA GLY A 2 7.06 1.38 10.65
C GLY A 2 7.51 -0.08 10.81
N LEU A 3 8.40 -0.56 9.94
CA LEU A 3 8.84 -1.97 9.89
C LEU A 3 9.95 -2.32 10.89
N LEU A 4 10.57 -1.32 11.50
CA LEU A 4 11.62 -1.59 12.46
C LEU A 4 11.05 -2.17 13.76
N PRO A 5 11.80 -3.05 14.45
CA PRO A 5 11.45 -3.50 15.79
C PRO A 5 11.17 -2.34 16.74
N LYS A 6 10.36 -2.60 17.77
CA LYS A 6 9.99 -1.56 18.77
C LYS A 6 11.19 -0.96 19.50
N ASN A 7 12.28 -1.69 19.60
CA ASN A 7 13.53 -1.27 20.24
C ASN A 7 14.54 -0.67 19.26
N ALA A 8 14.20 -0.52 17.98
CA ALA A 8 15.06 0.15 17.03
C ALA A 8 15.01 1.66 17.23
N ASP A 9 16.18 2.27 17.36
CA ASP A 9 16.31 3.73 17.35
C ASP A 9 16.32 4.24 15.91
N ARG A 10 15.58 5.32 15.65
CA ARG A 10 15.49 5.98 14.35
C ARG A 10 15.91 7.42 14.49
N GLN A 11 17.03 7.77 13.87
CA GLN A 11 17.53 9.14 13.85
C GLN A 11 17.63 9.64 12.41
N ALA A 12 17.10 10.83 12.18
CA ALA A 12 17.23 11.55 10.92
C ALA A 12 17.07 13.04 11.21
N ASP A 13 17.93 13.87 10.64
CA ASP A 13 17.79 15.33 10.76
C ASP A 13 16.52 15.81 10.06
N ARG A 14 16.17 15.18 8.94
CA ARG A 14 14.97 15.47 8.15
C ARG A 14 14.45 14.20 7.46
N LEU A 15 13.13 14.00 7.45
CA LEU A 15 12.51 12.91 6.70
C LEU A 15 11.50 13.51 5.71
N ASN A 16 11.98 13.87 4.51
CA ASN A 16 11.15 14.52 3.50
C ASN A 16 10.44 13.49 2.61
N PHE A 17 9.13 13.64 2.44
CA PHE A 17 8.36 12.91 1.46
C PHE A 17 7.46 13.88 0.67
N LEU A 18 7.64 13.94 -0.65
CA LEU A 18 6.89 14.83 -1.55
C LEU A 18 6.89 16.31 -1.14
N GLY A 19 7.98 16.79 -0.55
CA GLY A 19 8.14 18.18 -0.12
C GLY A 19 7.73 18.46 1.32
N GLU A 20 7.06 17.51 1.98
CA GLU A 20 6.64 17.61 3.38
C GLU A 20 7.65 16.90 4.28
N ASP A 21 8.00 17.51 5.42
CA ASP A 21 8.76 16.82 6.46
C ASP A 21 7.79 15.97 7.29
N ILE A 22 7.98 14.65 7.23
CA ILE A 22 7.10 13.64 7.83
C ILE A 22 7.70 13.03 9.08
N ARG A 23 8.81 13.58 9.60
CA ARG A 23 9.53 13.05 10.77
C ARG A 23 8.63 12.94 12.01
N ASP A 24 7.81 13.95 12.25
CA ASP A 24 6.97 14.06 13.46
C ASP A 24 5.50 13.71 13.20
N PHE A 25 5.20 13.07 12.06
CA PHE A 25 3.83 12.63 11.77
C PHE A 25 3.38 11.56 12.75
N ASP A 26 2.18 11.73 13.30
CA ASP A 26 1.52 10.70 14.07
C ASP A 26 1.07 9.52 13.18
N GLU A 27 0.59 8.46 13.81
CA GLU A 27 0.19 7.24 13.09
C GLU A 27 -0.99 7.48 12.13
N ARG A 28 -1.89 8.43 12.44
CA ARG A 28 -3.02 8.77 11.58
C ARG A 28 -2.57 9.53 10.34
N GLN A 29 -1.64 10.47 10.49
CA GLN A 29 -1.02 11.21 9.41
C GLN A 29 -0.20 10.26 8.51
N MET A 30 0.62 9.39 9.11
CA MET A 30 1.36 8.38 8.38
C MET A 30 0.45 7.39 7.63
N SER A 31 -0.69 7.01 8.23
CA SER A 31 -1.68 6.13 7.59
C SER A 31 -2.31 6.74 6.33
N LYS A 32 -2.49 8.07 6.27
CA LYS A 32 -2.98 8.75 5.06
C LYS A 32 -1.95 8.75 3.93
N LEU A 33 -0.66 8.72 4.24
CA LEU A 33 0.39 8.64 3.22
C LEU A 33 0.49 7.21 2.66
N ARG A 34 0.42 6.21 3.55
CA ARG A 34 0.47 4.79 3.18
C ARG A 34 -0.81 4.39 2.44
N GLY A 35 -0.66 3.62 1.36
CA GLY A 35 -1.78 3.12 0.54
C GLY A 35 -2.24 4.10 -0.55
N VAL A 36 -2.10 5.42 -0.35
CA VAL A 36 -2.47 6.43 -1.37
C VAL A 36 -1.25 6.97 -2.10
N LYS A 37 -0.26 7.47 -1.35
CA LYS A 37 0.93 8.12 -1.91
C LYS A 37 2.17 7.22 -1.81
N MET A 38 2.14 6.24 -0.91
CA MET A 38 3.27 5.36 -0.61
C MET A 38 2.80 3.90 -0.54
N GLY A 39 3.36 3.06 -1.40
CA GLY A 39 3.19 1.61 -1.37
C GLY A 39 4.51 0.90 -1.08
N MET A 40 4.45 -0.38 -0.77
CA MET A 40 5.64 -1.22 -0.54
C MET A 40 5.39 -2.62 -1.05
N ILE A 41 6.39 -3.18 -1.71
CA ILE A 41 6.40 -4.54 -2.23
C ILE A 41 7.54 -5.26 -1.51
N PHE A 42 7.22 -6.37 -0.85
CA PHE A 42 8.21 -7.18 -0.14
C PHE A 42 8.84 -8.19 -1.09
N GLN A 43 10.13 -8.49 -0.89
CA GLN A 43 10.85 -9.48 -1.69
C GLN A 43 10.34 -10.90 -1.46
N GLU A 44 9.87 -11.21 -0.25
CA GLU A 44 9.20 -12.47 0.08
C GLU A 44 7.68 -12.29 -0.05
N PRO A 45 7.03 -12.74 -1.13
CA PRO A 45 5.63 -12.38 -1.42
C PRO A 45 4.67 -12.84 -0.33
N MET A 46 4.97 -14.00 0.27
CA MET A 46 4.18 -14.63 1.33
C MET A 46 4.15 -13.82 2.64
N THR A 47 5.07 -12.89 2.84
CA THR A 47 5.06 -12.00 4.02
C THR A 47 4.05 -10.86 3.89
N SER A 48 3.62 -10.57 2.66
CA SER A 48 2.72 -9.46 2.33
C SER A 48 1.31 -9.90 1.95
N LEU A 49 1.17 -11.13 1.46
CA LEU A 49 -0.10 -11.73 1.08
C LEU A 49 -0.59 -12.68 2.16
N ASN A 50 -1.85 -12.53 2.55
CA ASN A 50 -2.49 -13.48 3.45
C ASN A 50 -3.22 -14.57 2.64
N PRO A 51 -2.80 -15.84 2.71
CA PRO A 51 -3.37 -16.92 1.90
C PRO A 51 -4.82 -17.26 2.25
N SER A 52 -5.35 -16.78 3.38
CA SER A 52 -6.76 -16.92 3.74
C SER A 52 -7.68 -16.02 2.93
N TYR A 53 -7.14 -15.07 2.14
CA TYR A 53 -7.92 -14.13 1.33
C TYR A 53 -7.65 -14.31 -0.15
N THR A 54 -8.68 -14.16 -0.96
CA THR A 54 -8.51 -14.11 -2.42
C THR A 54 -7.73 -12.87 -2.84
N ILE A 55 -7.07 -12.94 -4.00
CA ILE A 55 -6.40 -11.78 -4.60
C ILE A 55 -7.38 -10.60 -4.75
N GLY A 56 -8.63 -10.89 -5.17
CA GLY A 56 -9.67 -9.87 -5.30
C GLY A 56 -9.96 -9.16 -3.97
N ASN A 57 -10.04 -9.89 -2.85
CA ASN A 57 -10.29 -9.27 -1.54
C ASN A 57 -9.15 -8.33 -1.13
N GLN A 58 -7.90 -8.73 -1.37
CA GLN A 58 -6.72 -7.94 -1.02
C GLN A 58 -6.60 -6.68 -1.89
N LEU A 59 -6.99 -6.76 -3.18
CA LEU A 59 -7.05 -5.59 -4.06
C LEU A 59 -8.19 -4.63 -3.70
N GLU A 60 -9.38 -5.15 -3.39
CA GLU A 60 -10.55 -4.36 -2.98
C GLU A 60 -10.29 -3.58 -1.68
N GLU A 61 -9.56 -4.18 -0.73
CA GLU A 61 -9.26 -3.60 0.59
C GLU A 61 -8.57 -2.23 0.49
N VAL A 62 -7.65 -2.05 -0.47
CA VAL A 62 -6.95 -0.79 -0.66
C VAL A 62 -7.94 0.34 -1.00
N TYR A 63 -8.90 0.08 -1.88
CA TYR A 63 -9.90 1.07 -2.28
C TYR A 63 -10.88 1.38 -1.14
N LEU A 64 -11.31 0.34 -0.42
CA LEU A 64 -12.24 0.49 0.71
C LEU A 64 -11.62 1.27 1.87
N ARG A 65 -10.34 1.03 2.19
CA ARG A 65 -9.67 1.67 3.33
C ARG A 65 -9.12 3.05 3.01
N HIS A 66 -8.67 3.28 1.77
CA HIS A 66 -7.87 4.47 1.46
C HIS A 66 -8.47 5.39 0.38
N MET A 67 -9.48 4.95 -0.39
CA MET A 67 -9.99 5.71 -1.54
C MET A 67 -11.47 6.09 -1.46
N SER A 68 -12.07 6.08 -0.26
CA SER A 68 -13.48 6.43 -0.01
C SER A 68 -14.47 5.78 -1.00
N SER A 69 -14.14 4.59 -1.50
CA SER A 69 -14.92 3.89 -2.52
C SER A 69 -15.97 3.01 -1.87
N ASN A 70 -17.13 2.85 -2.51
CA ASN A 70 -18.07 1.83 -2.09
C ASN A 70 -17.61 0.44 -2.57
N ARG A 71 -18.28 -0.63 -2.11
CA ARG A 71 -17.86 -2.01 -2.41
C ARG A 71 -17.96 -2.37 -3.89
N LEU A 72 -18.93 -1.82 -4.61
CA LEU A 72 -19.08 -2.05 -6.05
C LEU A 72 -17.92 -1.37 -6.81
N GLU A 73 -17.67 -0.10 -6.52
CA GLU A 73 -16.57 0.66 -7.11
C GLU A 73 -15.20 0.02 -6.84
N ALA A 74 -14.96 -0.40 -5.60
CA ALA A 74 -13.71 -1.07 -5.21
C ALA A 74 -13.49 -2.36 -6.03
N ARG A 75 -14.55 -3.14 -6.24
CA ARG A 75 -14.51 -4.37 -7.03
C ARG A 75 -14.23 -4.09 -8.50
N GLU A 76 -14.91 -3.13 -9.10
CA GLU A 76 -14.69 -2.75 -10.50
C GLU A 76 -13.27 -2.26 -10.73
N ARG A 77 -12.75 -1.42 -9.83
CA ARG A 77 -11.36 -0.94 -9.88
C ARG A 77 -10.36 -2.09 -9.73
N ALA A 78 -10.57 -2.98 -8.77
CA ALA A 78 -9.70 -4.14 -8.55
C ALA A 78 -9.61 -5.03 -9.79
N ILE A 79 -10.76 -5.36 -10.41
CA ILE A 79 -10.82 -6.18 -11.63
C ILE A 79 -10.12 -5.46 -12.79
N PHE A 80 -10.42 -4.17 -13.00
CA PHE A 80 -9.83 -3.38 -14.08
C PHE A 80 -8.30 -3.40 -14.05
N TYR A 81 -7.71 -3.09 -12.89
CA TYR A 81 -6.24 -3.04 -12.78
C TYR A 81 -5.60 -4.43 -12.77
N TRP A 82 -6.25 -5.45 -12.19
CA TRP A 82 -5.76 -6.83 -12.26
C TRP A 82 -5.63 -7.30 -13.72
N ILE A 83 -6.69 -7.13 -14.50
CA ILE A 83 -6.68 -7.53 -15.91
C ILE A 83 -5.66 -6.69 -16.68
N ARG A 84 -5.74 -5.36 -16.57
CA ARG A 84 -4.95 -4.47 -17.42
C ARG A 84 -3.46 -4.50 -17.11
N LEU A 85 -3.08 -4.50 -15.84
CA LEU A 85 -1.70 -4.30 -15.41
C LEU A 85 -0.98 -5.58 -15.04
N VAL A 86 -1.70 -6.63 -14.63
CA VAL A 86 -1.06 -7.88 -14.18
C VAL A 86 -1.23 -8.98 -15.21
N TYR A 87 -2.44 -9.14 -15.76
CA TYR A 87 -2.71 -10.23 -16.70
C TYR A 87 -2.36 -9.89 -18.15
N LEU A 88 -2.52 -8.64 -18.57
CA LEU A 88 -2.37 -8.21 -19.97
C LEU A 88 -1.10 -7.42 -20.29
N LEU A 89 -0.24 -7.12 -19.31
CA LEU A 89 1.06 -6.55 -19.66
C LEU A 89 1.94 -7.68 -20.22
N PRO A 90 2.47 -7.56 -21.45
CA PRO A 90 3.53 -8.46 -21.90
C PRO A 90 4.68 -8.36 -20.91
N GLU A 91 5.36 -9.48 -20.63
CA GLU A 91 6.58 -9.45 -19.83
C GLU A 91 7.51 -8.40 -20.44
N ALA A 92 7.81 -7.36 -19.66
CA ALA A 92 8.77 -6.36 -20.07
C ALA A 92 10.14 -7.03 -20.02
N ASP A 93 10.72 -7.27 -21.20
CA ASP A 93 12.10 -7.73 -21.39
C ASP A 93 13.11 -6.85 -20.63
#